data_AF-A0A3P7MHR2-F1
#
_entry.id   AF-A0A3P7MHR2-F1
#
_cell.length_a   1.000
_cell.length_b   1.000
_cell.length_c   1.000
_cell.angle_alpha   90.00
_cell.angle_beta   90.00
_cell.angle_gamma   90.00
#
_symmetry.space_group_name_H-M   'P 1'
#
loop_
_entity.id
_entity.type
_entity.pdbx_description
1 polymer ?
#
loop_
_entity_poly.entity_id
_entity_poly.type
_entity_poly.pdbx_seq_one_letter_code
_entity_poly.pdbx_strand_id
1 'polypeptide(L)'
;MAPCPSCNLGAQYLLTVSSKTYKERYKTDKKEFTLSGLKPSTYYNFTVQPIMKNGKPVPAVAFASTKTLPPGTSTFHPHVVTYLL
;
A
#
# COMPACT_ATOMS: atom_id res chain seq x y z
N MET A 1 -20.31 15.18 21.46
CA MET A 1 -20.10 14.09 20.49
C MET A 1 -18.77 14.31 19.80
N ALA A 2 -17.82 13.37 19.91
CA ALA A 2 -16.62 13.41 19.06
C ALA A 2 -17.05 13.17 17.60
N PRO A 3 -16.51 13.89 16.61
CA PRO A 3 -16.83 13.62 15.20
C PRO A 3 -16.45 12.18 14.88
N CYS A 4 -17.39 11.38 14.36
CA CYS A 4 -17.08 10.04 13.87
C CYS A 4 -16.07 10.15 12.71
N PRO A 5 -14.83 9.61 12.85
CA PRO A 5 -13.81 9.71 11.82
C PRO A 5 -14.24 9.03 10.52
N SER A 6 -15.03 7.96 10.63
CA SER A 6 -15.61 7.21 9.52
C SER A 6 -16.62 8.02 8.69
N CYS A 7 -17.31 8.99 9.30
CA CYS A 7 -18.35 9.78 8.63
C CYS A 7 -17.79 10.77 7.58
N ASN A 8 -16.50 11.10 7.67
CA ASN A 8 -15.80 11.99 6.74
C ASN A 8 -14.83 11.27 5.81
N LEU A 9 -14.84 9.93 5.76
CA LEU A 9 -14.04 9.19 4.79
C LEU A 9 -14.57 9.41 3.38
N GLY A 10 -13.66 9.65 2.44
CA GLY A 10 -13.94 9.58 1.01
C GLY A 10 -13.84 8.14 0.52
N ALA A 11 -14.13 7.94 -0.77
CA ALA A 11 -14.01 6.62 -1.43
C ALA A 11 -12.59 6.33 -1.94
N GLN A 12 -11.60 7.16 -1.58
CA GLN A 12 -10.23 7.06 -2.09
C GLN A 12 -9.25 6.68 -0.99
N TYR A 13 -8.17 6.04 -1.41
CA TYR A 13 -7.05 5.61 -0.61
C TYR A 13 -5.76 6.21 -1.16
N LEU A 14 -4.83 6.50 -0.26
CA LEU A 14 -3.45 6.86 -0.55
C LEU A 14 -2.56 5.65 -0.27
N LEU A 15 -2.09 5.00 -1.32
CA LEU A 15 -1.05 3.98 -1.24
C LEU A 15 0.31 4.66 -1.31
N THR A 16 1.16 4.46 -0.30
CA THR A 16 2.58 4.85 -0.36
C THR A 16 3.42 3.59 -0.46
N VAL A 17 4.31 3.55 -1.44
CA VAL A 17 5.28 2.47 -1.65
C VAL A 17 6.65 3.05 -1.41
N SER A 18 7.45 2.42 -0.55
CA SER A 18 8.77 2.94 -0.21
C SER A 18 9.81 1.84 -0.05
N SER A 19 11.03 2.13 -0.49
CA SER A 19 12.24 1.38 -0.16
C SER A 19 13.31 2.39 0.32
N LYS A 20 14.56 1.94 0.50
CA LYS A 20 15.66 2.84 0.92
C LYS A 20 15.89 4.02 -0.03
N THR A 21 15.70 3.84 -1.33
CA THR A 21 16.00 4.84 -2.36
C THR A 21 14.80 5.23 -3.22
N TYR A 22 13.63 4.66 -2.93
CA TYR A 22 12.42 4.84 -3.72
C TYR A 22 11.26 5.22 -2.81
N LYS A 23 10.43 6.16 -3.26
CA LYS A 23 9.18 6.50 -2.59
C LYS A 23 8.19 7.04 -3.60
N GLU A 24 7.07 6.34 -3.77
CA GLU A 24 5.97 6.78 -4.60
C GLU A 24 4.64 6.75 -3.85
N ARG A 25 3.70 7.55 -4.34
CA ARG A 25 2.38 7.72 -3.75
C ARG A 25 1.33 7.64 -4.86
N TYR A 26 0.30 6.83 -4.64
CA TYR A 26 -0.80 6.64 -5.57
C TYR A 26 -2.11 6.95 -4.86
N LYS A 27 -2.95 7.76 -5.49
CA LYS A 27 -4.35 7.91 -5.10
C LYS A 27 -5.17 6.93 -5.92
N THR A 28 -5.99 6.13 -5.26
CA THR A 28 -6.85 5.15 -5.94
C THR A 28 -8.16 4.96 -5.19
N ASP A 29 -9.24 4.75 -5.92
CA ASP A 29 -10.53 4.28 -5.44
C ASP A 29 -10.67 2.74 -5.53
N LYS A 30 -9.65 2.06 -6.09
CA LYS A 30 -9.61 0.61 -6.23
C LYS A 30 -9.16 -0.04 -4.92
N LYS A 31 -9.67 -1.25 -4.69
CA LYS A 31 -9.28 -2.11 -3.56
C LYS A 31 -8.08 -3.02 -3.88
N GLU A 32 -7.67 -3.07 -5.14
CA GLU A 32 -6.54 -3.86 -5.63
C GLU A 32 -5.59 -2.96 -6.42
N PHE A 33 -4.29 -3.16 -6.21
CA PHE A 33 -3.24 -2.39 -6.86
C PHE A 33 -2.07 -3.31 -7.21
N THR A 34 -1.70 -3.35 -8.49
CA THR A 34 -0.57 -4.15 -8.98
C THR A 34 0.63 -3.24 -9.22
N LEU A 35 1.77 -3.59 -8.62
CA LEU A 35 3.05 -2.90 -8.82
C LEU A 35 3.99 -3.78 -9.65
N SER A 36 4.50 -3.21 -10.75
CA SER A 36 5.42 -3.88 -11.66
C SER A 36 6.79 -3.20 -11.66
N GLY A 37 7.82 -3.89 -12.14
CA GLY A 37 9.17 -3.31 -12.27
C GLY A 37 9.89 -3.05 -10.94
N LEU A 38 9.48 -3.71 -9.86
CA LEU A 38 10.17 -3.61 -8.58
C LEU A 38 11.60 -4.15 -8.69
N LYS A 39 12.55 -3.47 -8.06
CA LYS A 39 13.95 -3.89 -8.05
C LYS A 39 14.08 -5.22 -7.29
N PRO A 40 14.81 -6.21 -7.81
CA PRO A 40 15.13 -7.45 -7.09
C PRO A 40 15.90 -7.18 -5.78
N SER A 41 15.91 -8.16 -4.88
CA SER A 41 16.63 -8.11 -3.59
C SER A 41 16.35 -6.85 -2.74
N THR A 42 15.18 -6.25 -2.88
CA THR A 42 14.84 -4.95 -2.29
C THR A 42 13.67 -5.09 -1.32
N TYR A 43 13.82 -4.48 -0.14
CA TYR A 43 12.75 -4.36 0.83
C TYR A 43 11.82 -3.21 0.47
N TYR A 44 10.53 -3.49 0.43
CA TYR A 44 9.48 -2.52 0.21
C TYR A 44 8.53 -2.47 1.40
N ASN A 45 8.15 -1.26 1.79
CA ASN A 45 7.09 -0.97 2.75
C ASN A 45 5.92 -0.30 2.01
N PHE A 46 4.74 -0.83 2.24
CA PHE A 46 3.47 -0.35 1.72
C PHE A 46 2.65 0.21 2.87
N THR A 47 2.11 1.40 2.68
CA THR A 47 1.13 1.96 3.62
C THR A 47 -0.11 2.39 2.86
N VAL A 48 -1.28 1.99 3.33
CA VAL A 48 -2.57 2.41 2.77
C VAL A 48 -3.28 3.26 3.81
N GLN A 49 -3.66 4.47 3.40
CA GLN A 49 -4.41 5.42 4.23
C GLN A 49 -5.71 5.80 3.53
N PRO A 50 -6.86 5.76 4.20
CA PRO A 50 -8.07 6.32 3.62
C PRO A 50 -7.92 7.85 3.54
N ILE A 51 -8.49 8.43 2.49
CA ILE A 51 -8.49 9.88 2.25
C ILE A 51 -9.85 10.42 2.68
N MET A 52 -9.86 11.45 3.53
CA MET A 52 -11.08 12.16 3.90
C MET A 52 -11.69 12.88 2.71
N LYS A 53 -12.98 13.20 2.76
CA LYS A 53 -13.68 14.00 1.72
C LYS A 53 -13.00 15.35 1.43
N ASN A 54 -12.30 15.91 2.42
CA ASN A 54 -11.51 17.14 2.27
C ASN A 54 -10.11 16.94 1.62
N GLY A 55 -9.82 15.73 1.14
CA GLY A 55 -8.58 15.38 0.45
C GLY A 55 -7.38 15.06 1.37
N LYS A 56 -7.55 15.11 2.70
CA LYS A 56 -6.47 14.81 3.65
C LYS A 56 -6.41 13.31 4.00
N PRO A 57 -5.23 12.66 3.97
CA PRO A 57 -5.10 11.29 4.44
C PRO A 57 -5.31 11.21 5.96
N VAL A 58 -5.97 10.14 6.40
CA VAL A 58 -6.19 9.86 7.82
C VAL A 58 -4.92 9.20 8.40
N PRO A 59 -4.55 9.48 9.67
CA PRO A 59 -3.43 8.81 10.34
C PRO A 59 -3.65 7.30 10.60
N ALA A 60 -4.82 6.74 10.26
CA ALA A 60 -5.08 5.31 10.28
C ALA A 60 -4.45 4.64 9.06
N VAL A 61 -3.49 3.75 9.29
CA VAL A 61 -2.64 3.18 8.25
C VAL A 61 -2.70 1.66 8.34
N ALA A 62 -3.11 0.99 7.26
CA ALA A 62 -2.75 -0.41 7.05
C ALA A 62 -1.32 -0.46 6.51
N PHE A 63 -0.49 -1.38 7.01
CA PHE A 63 0.89 -1.51 6.56
C PHE A 63 1.21 -2.95 6.16
N ALA A 64 2.09 -3.09 5.18
CA ALA A 64 2.67 -4.38 4.80
C ALA A 64 4.12 -4.16 4.35
N SER A 65 4.95 -5.20 4.51
CA SER A 65 6.34 -5.17 4.08
C SER A 65 6.67 -6.46 3.35
N THR A 66 7.49 -6.37 2.31
CA THR A 66 7.99 -7.54 1.58
C THR A 66 9.40 -7.33 1.08
N LYS A 67 10.08 -8.42 0.73
CA LYS A 67 11.36 -8.39 0.04
C LYS A 67 11.21 -9.07 -1.30
N THR A 68 11.58 -8.39 -2.38
CA THR A 68 11.68 -9.04 -3.69
C THR A 68 12.83 -10.04 -3.68
N LEU A 69 12.63 -11.14 -4.41
CA LEU A 69 13.66 -12.16 -4.54
C LEU A 69 14.86 -11.65 -5.35
N PRO A 70 16.04 -12.26 -5.20
CA PRO A 70 17.17 -12.02 -6.09
C PRO A 70 16.85 -12.33 -7.56
N PRO A 71 17.54 -11.67 -8.51
CA PRO A 71 17.46 -12.06 -9.92
C PRO A 71 17.81 -13.55 -10.08
N GLY A 72 16.98 -14.30 -10.82
CA GLY A 72 17.26 -15.71 -11.14
C GLY A 72 16.85 -16.75 -10.10
N THR A 73 16.22 -16.37 -8.98
CA THR A 73 15.63 -17.33 -8.03
C THR A 73 14.20 -17.69 -8.44
N SER A 74 14.06 -18.49 -9.49
CA SER A 74 12.80 -19.13 -9.88
C SER A 74 12.49 -20.32 -8.99
N THR A 75 12.19 -20.09 -7.71
CA THR A 75 11.39 -21.03 -6.92
C THR A 75 10.10 -20.30 -6.55
N PHE A 76 9.17 -20.30 -7.50
CA PHE A 76 7.81 -19.80 -7.31
C PHE A 76 7.11 -20.75 -6.34
N HIS A 77 7.24 -20.50 -5.04
CA HIS A 77 6.27 -20.97 -4.05
C HIS A 77 5.26 -19.83 -3.94
N PRO A 78 4.07 -19.91 -4.59
CA PRO A 78 3.08 -18.86 -4.49
C PRO A 78 2.57 -18.82 -3.04
N HIS A 79 3.21 -18.01 -2.19
CA HIS A 79 2.56 -17.50 -1.01
C HIS A 79 1.67 -16.36 -1.52
N VAL A 80 0.46 -16.72 -1.95
CA VAL A 80 -0.60 -15.76 -2.23
C VAL A 80 -0.92 -15.09 -0.91
N VAL A 81 -0.33 -13.93 -0.66
CA VAL A 81 -0.70 -13.11 0.50
C VAL A 81 -1.94 -12.32 0.09
N THR A 82 -3.11 -12.96 0.22
CA THR A 82 -4.40 -12.30 0.13
C THR A 82 -4.55 -11.42 1.36
N TYR A 83 -4.41 -10.10 1.20
CA TYR A 83 -4.88 -9.15 2.21
C TYR A 83 -6.34 -8.85 1.93
N LEU A 84 -7.23 -9.37 2.79
CA LEU A 84 -8.63 -8.94 2.83
C LEU A 84 -8.68 -7.55 3.47
N LEU A 85 -9.31 -6.61 2.78
CA LEU A 85 -9.78 -5.33 3.33
C LEU A 85 -11.23 -5.47 3.78
#